data_AF-A0A7T5JRA8-F1
#
_entry.id   AF-A0A7T5JRA8-F1
#
_cell.length_a   1.000
_cell.length_b   1.000
_cell.length_c   1.000
_cell.angle_alpha   90.00
_cell.angle_beta   90.00
_cell.angle_gamma   90.00
#
_symmetry.space_group_name_H-M   'P 1'
#
loop_
_entity.id
_entity.type
_entity.pdbx_description
1 polymer ?
#
loop_
_entity_poly.entity_id
_entity_poly.type
_entity_poly.pdbx_seq_one_letter_code
_entity_poly.pdbx_strand_id
1 'polypeptide(L)' 'MSWVYEARLYESKSVASYVAMCVRDDRMLHADENPVKVQVFRTRRGNYGIRYRSSQG' A
#
# COMPACT_ATOMS: atom_id res chain seq x y z
N MET A 1 -8.74 -13.66 0.92
CA MET A 1 -7.75 -12.61 0.54
C MET A 1 -8.44 -11.31 0.12
N SER A 2 -8.64 -10.38 1.06
CA SER A 2 -9.17 -9.04 0.78
C SER A 2 -8.05 -8.01 0.73
N TRP A 3 -8.20 -6.99 -0.13
CA TRP A 3 -7.35 -5.81 -0.08
C TRP A 3 -7.80 -4.91 1.07
N VAL A 4 -6.86 -4.46 1.88
CA VAL A 4 -7.06 -3.42 2.88
C VAL A 4 -6.64 -2.10 2.26
N TYR A 5 -7.53 -1.11 2.30
CA TYR A 5 -7.30 0.23 1.76
C TYR A 5 -6.85 1.16 2.88
N GLU A 6 -5.83 1.96 2.60
CA GLU A 6 -5.41 3.04 3.49
C GLU A 6 -6.43 4.18 3.40
N ALA A 7 -6.77 4.79 4.53
CA ALA A 7 -7.81 5.83 4.58
C ALA A 7 -7.35 7.14 3.92
N ARG A 8 -6.04 7.34 3.76
CA ARG A 8 -5.48 8.56 3.22
C ARG A 8 -5.36 8.52 1.70
N LEU A 9 -5.70 9.66 1.10
CA LEU A 9 -5.45 9.94 -0.31
C LEU A 9 -4.36 11.02 -0.43
N TYR A 10 -3.52 10.88 -1.45
CA TYR A 10 -2.39 11.73 -1.76
C TYR A 10 -2.65 12.43 -3.10
N GLU A 11 -2.28 13.71 -3.20
CA GLU A 11 -2.44 14.47 -4.44
C GLU A 11 -1.40 14.07 -5.51
N SER A 12 -0.26 13.54 -5.08
CA SER A 12 0.85 13.14 -5.95
C SER A 12 1.06 11.62 -5.96
N LYS A 13 1.23 11.06 -7.16
CA LYS A 13 1.62 9.66 -7.36
C LYS A 13 2.95 9.36 -6.67
N SER A 14 3.89 10.30 -6.71
CA SER A 14 5.23 10.13 -6.15
C SER A 14 5.18 9.95 -4.63
N VAL A 15 4.35 10.75 -3.96
CA VAL A 15 4.13 10.66 -2.51
C VAL A 15 3.47 9.32 -2.16
N ALA A 16 2.42 8.93 -2.88
CA ALA A 16 1.78 7.63 -2.67
C ALA A 16 2.74 6.44 -2.91
N SER A 17 3.61 6.54 -3.92
CA SER A 17 4.64 5.52 -4.19
C SER A 17 5.69 5.43 -3.09
N TYR A 18 6.13 6.58 -2.55
CA TYR A 18 7.08 6.61 -1.45
C TYR A 18 6.49 5.94 -0.20
N VAL A 19 5.26 6.31 0.18
CA VAL A 19 4.57 5.69 1.32
C VAL A 19 4.34 4.20 1.07
N ALA A 20 4.02 3.78 -0.15
CA ALA A 20 3.88 2.36 -0.48
C ALA A 20 5.19 1.57 -0.30
N MET A 21 6.34 2.18 -0.60
CA MET A 21 7.65 1.59 -0.29
C MET A 21 7.86 1.49 1.22
N CYS A 22 7.61 2.57 1.98
CA CYS A 22 7.75 2.56 3.44
C CYS A 22 6.89 1.46 4.10
N VAL A 23 5.63 1.32 3.70
CA VAL A 23 4.73 0.28 4.24
C VAL A 23 5.23 -1.13 3.91
N ARG A 24 5.76 -1.34 2.71
CA ARG A 24 6.34 -2.62 2.32
C ARG A 24 7.59 -2.93 3.16
N ASP A 25 8.47 -1.96 3.30
CA ASP A 25 9.76 -2.13 3.99
C ASP A 25 9.54 -2.30 5.51
N ASP A 26 8.63 -1.53 6.12
CA ASP A 26 8.21 -1.67 7.52
C ASP A 26 7.68 -3.08 7.83
N ARG A 27 6.77 -3.59 6.99
CA ARG A 27 6.24 -4.95 7.17
C ARG A 27 7.25 -6.05 6.85
N MET A 28 8.21 -5.79 5.98
CA MET A 28 9.33 -6.70 5.74
C MET A 28 10.27 -6.78 6.96
N LEU A 29 10.44 -5.67 7.69
CA LEU A 29 11.25 -5.62 8.91
C LEU A 29 10.53 -6.26 10.11
N HIS A 30 9.20 -6.19 10.17
CA HIS A 30 8.40 -6.71 11.28
C HIS A 30 8.06 -8.21 11.22
N ALA A 31 8.82 -9.00 10.45
CA ALA A 31 8.84 -10.46 10.51
C ALA A 31 7.49 -11.18 10.26
N ASP A 32 6.62 -10.60 9.44
CA ASP A 32 5.50 -11.35 8.87
C ASP A 32 6.09 -12.23 7.75
N GLU A 33 6.15 -13.56 7.94
CA GLU A 33 6.66 -14.52 6.94
C GLU A 33 5.96 -14.39 5.58
N ASN A 34 4.81 -13.71 5.54
CA ASN A 34 4.03 -13.50 4.35
C ASN A 34 4.31 -12.14 3.68
N PRO A 35 4.89 -12.13 2.46
CA PRO A 35 5.16 -10.89 1.75
C PRO A 35 3.87 -10.11 1.52
N VAL A 36 3.81 -8.88 2.01
CA VAL A 36 2.65 -8.01 1.84
C VAL A 36 2.72 -7.37 0.47
N LYS A 37 1.73 -7.66 -0.38
CA LYS A 37 1.58 -6.97 -1.66
C LYS A 37 1.02 -5.58 -1.40
N VAL A 38 1.82 -4.54 -1.65
CA VAL A 38 1.41 -3.14 -1.58
C VAL A 38 1.26 -2.57 -3.00
N GLN A 39 0.21 -1.80 -3.24
CA GLN A 39 -0.08 -1.22 -4.56
C GLN A 39 -0.62 0.20 -4.43
N VAL A 40 -0.14 1.09 -5.31
CA VAL A 40 -0.73 2.42 -5.50
C VAL A 40 -1.89 2.33 -6.49
N PHE A 41 -3.02 2.95 -6.17
CA PHE A 41 -4.15 3.11 -7.08
C PHE A 41 -4.48 4.58 -7.28
N ARG A 42 -5.15 4.90 -8.39
CA ARG A 42 -5.67 6.24 -8.67
C ARG A 42 -7.18 6.22 -8.59
N THR A 43 -7.75 7.17 -7.85
CA THR A 43 -9.19 7.38 -7.76
C THR A 43 -9.72 8.05 -9.02
N ARG A 44 -11.03 7.95 -9.26
CA ARG A 44 -11.70 8.68 -10.35
C ARG A 44 -11.56 10.20 -10.25
N ARG A 45 -11.34 10.73 -9.03
CA ARG A 45 -11.14 12.16 -8.75
C ARG A 45 -9.69 12.62 -8.96
N GLY A 46 -8.79 11.73 -9.35
CA GLY A 46 -7.39 12.06 -9.65
C GLY A 46 -6.40 11.78 -8.53
N ASN A 47 -6.86 11.72 -7.27
CA ASN A 47 -6.03 11.42 -6.09
C ASN A 47 -5.52 9.98 -6.08
N TYR A 48 -4.43 9.75 -5.38
CA TYR A 48 -3.75 8.46 -5.26
C TYR A 48 -3.96 7.87 -3.87
N GLY A 49 -4.13 6.55 -3.78
CA GLY A 49 -4.21 5.85 -2.51
C GLY A 49 -3.35 4.60 -2.54
N ILE A 50 -3.19 3.99 -1.38
CA ILE A 50 -2.40 2.77 -1.22
C ILE A 50 -3.32 1.68 -0.70
N ARG A 51 -3.14 0.48 -1.23
CA ARG A 51 -3.78 -0.72 -0.71
C ARG A 51 -2.74 -1.79 -0.48
N TYR A 52 -2.97 -2.62 0.52
CA TYR A 52 -2.12 -3.74 0.81
C TYR A 52 -2.93 -5.00 1.09
N ARG A 53 -2.34 -6.16 0.85
CA ARG A 53 -2.91 -7.45 1.25
C ARG A 53 -1.81 -8.34 1.77
N SER A 54 -2.06 -9.02 2.89
CA SER A 54 -1.20 -10.10 3.35
C SER A 54 -1.31 -11.26 2.35
N SER A 55 -0.18 -11.85 1.97
CA SER A 55 -0.14 -13.06 1.16
C SER A 55 -0.46 -14.31 2.00
N GLN A 56 -1.45 -14.24 2.89
CA GLN A 56 -1.96 -15.41 3.60
C GLN A 56 -2.87 -16.18 2.64
N GLY A 57 -2.38 -17.30 2.12
CA GLY A 57 -3.11 -18.33 1.40
C GLY A 57 -2.93 -19.65 2.14
#